data_AF-A0A154MHJ5-F1
#
_entry.id   AF-A0A154MHJ5-F1
#
_cell.length_a   1.000
_cell.length_b   1.000
_cell.length_c   1.000
_cell.angle_alpha   90.00
_cell.angle_beta   90.00
_cell.angle_gamma   90.00
#
_symmetry.space_group_name_H-M   'P 1'
#
loop_
_entity.id
_entity.type
_entity.pdbx_description
1 polymer ?
#
loop_
_entity_poly.entity_id
_entity_poly.type
_entity_poly.pdbx_seq_one_letter_code
_entity_poly.pdbx_strand_id
1 'polypeptide(L)'
;MDTLDTLRTRKKAATRQSLHEAALRLAMEHGLDGVTVEDIADAVGVSRRTFSNYFANKEEAILHADRERTGLLVSLVEGRPSGEKPRQALRAACRELYRARPVPDREWVAQLRLLRRHPSLLAQQASDHFALERDLTAVLLARGHGLDQELARLTAATFLAALRTGNVLWLEGPDDQPLPEVVDRVLSRVQVR
;
A
#
# COMPACT_ATOMS: atom_id res chain seq x y z
N MET A 1 18.91 -24.95 -4.80
CA MET A 1 18.78 -23.76 -3.94
C MET A 1 17.32 -23.52 -3.66
N ASP A 2 16.74 -23.87 -2.52
CA ASP A 2 16.84 -25.06 -1.65
C ASP A 2 15.47 -25.17 -0.97
N THR A 3 14.81 -26.32 -1.01
CA THR A 3 13.39 -26.49 -0.64
C THR A 3 13.12 -26.05 0.81
N LEU A 4 14.11 -26.17 1.69
CA LEU A 4 14.06 -25.69 3.08
C LEU A 4 13.99 -24.16 3.20
N ASP A 5 14.69 -23.44 2.33
CA ASP A 5 14.67 -21.97 2.34
C ASP A 5 13.33 -21.43 1.82
N THR A 6 12.70 -22.15 0.89
CA THR A 6 11.32 -21.85 0.45
C THR A 6 10.29 -22.11 1.55
N LEU A 7 10.43 -23.17 2.35
CA LEU A 7 9.53 -23.45 3.48
C LEU A 7 9.69 -22.44 4.61
N ARG A 8 10.93 -22.04 4.94
CA ARG A 8 11.20 -21.00 5.94
C ARG A 8 10.64 -19.65 5.51
N THR A 9 10.79 -19.29 4.23
CA THR A 9 10.25 -18.05 3.65
C THR A 9 8.73 -18.05 3.68
N ARG A 10 8.09 -19.17 3.30
CA ARG A 10 6.63 -19.33 3.37
C ARG A 10 6.10 -19.23 4.80
N LYS A 11 6.74 -19.92 5.77
CA LYS A 11 6.37 -19.80 7.19
C LYS A 11 6.49 -18.37 7.69
N LYS A 12 7.58 -17.68 7.34
CA LYS A 12 7.81 -16.28 7.69
C LYS A 12 6.71 -15.38 7.13
N ALA A 13 6.36 -15.53 5.85
CA ALA A 13 5.27 -14.76 5.23
C ALA A 13 3.91 -15.06 5.88
N ALA A 14 3.61 -16.33 6.15
CA ALA A 14 2.37 -16.74 6.81
C ALA A 14 2.24 -16.14 8.22
N THR A 15 3.30 -16.21 9.04
CA THR A 15 3.28 -15.58 10.38
C THR A 15 3.09 -14.08 10.30
N ARG A 16 3.76 -13.41 9.35
CA ARG A 16 3.60 -11.96 9.14
C ARG A 16 2.15 -11.61 8.78
N GLN A 17 1.54 -12.40 7.90
CA GLN A 17 0.15 -12.22 7.49
C GLN A 17 -0.82 -12.44 8.66
N SER A 18 -0.65 -13.51 9.44
CA SER A 18 -1.49 -13.76 10.62
C SER A 18 -1.40 -12.65 11.68
N LEU A 19 -0.20 -12.11 11.91
CA LEU A 19 0.00 -10.97 12.80
C LEU A 19 -0.70 -9.70 12.28
N HIS A 20 -0.62 -9.43 10.98
CA HIS A 20 -1.33 -8.31 10.35
C HIS A 20 -2.84 -8.45 10.50
N GLU A 21 -3.40 -9.63 10.18
CA GLU A 21 -4.83 -9.91 10.27
C GLU A 21 -5.34 -9.79 11.71
N ALA A 22 -4.60 -10.31 12.68
CA ALA A 22 -4.93 -10.18 14.10
C ALA A 22 -4.89 -8.72 14.56
N ALA A 23 -3.86 -7.97 14.19
CA ALA A 23 -3.73 -6.55 14.52
C ALA A 23 -4.89 -5.72 13.97
N LEU A 24 -5.26 -5.97 12.70
CA LEU A 24 -6.34 -5.25 12.05
C LEU A 24 -7.69 -5.58 12.68
N ARG A 25 -7.98 -6.87 12.91
CA ARG A 25 -9.22 -7.31 13.55
C ARG A 25 -9.39 -6.70 14.94
N LEU A 26 -8.37 -6.86 15.81
CA LEU A 26 -8.43 -6.34 17.18
C LEU A 26 -8.60 -4.81 17.18
N ALA A 27 -7.90 -4.10 16.30
CA ALA A 27 -8.02 -2.64 16.22
C ALA A 27 -9.39 -2.18 15.71
N MET A 28 -10.06 -2.99 14.88
CA MET A 28 -11.44 -2.72 14.45
C MET A 28 -12.47 -3.00 15.54
N GLU A 29 -12.23 -4.02 16.38
CA GLU A 29 -13.14 -4.43 17.47
C GLU A 29 -13.00 -3.52 18.71
N HIS A 30 -11.79 -3.11 19.06
CA HIS A 30 -11.48 -2.43 20.33
C HIS A 30 -10.96 -0.99 20.14
N GLY A 31 -10.84 -0.53 18.90
CA GLY A 31 -10.13 0.71 18.58
C GLY A 31 -8.61 0.56 18.72
N LEU A 32 -7.84 1.49 18.16
CA LEU A 32 -6.38 1.36 18.16
C LEU A 32 -5.79 1.42 19.58
N ASP A 33 -6.29 2.33 20.43
CA ASP A 33 -5.77 2.52 21.79
C ASP A 33 -6.05 1.34 22.72
N GLY A 34 -7.12 0.59 22.44
CA GLY A 34 -7.50 -0.61 23.20
C GLY A 34 -6.69 -1.86 22.87
N VAL A 35 -5.70 -1.78 21.97
CA VAL A 35 -4.91 -2.93 21.50
C VAL A 35 -3.43 -2.76 21.80
N THR A 36 -2.82 -3.80 22.35
CA THR A 36 -1.37 -3.88 22.61
C THR A 36 -0.66 -4.85 21.67
N VAL A 37 0.67 -4.80 21.64
CA VAL A 37 1.47 -5.78 20.88
C VAL A 37 1.33 -7.19 21.48
N GLU A 38 1.19 -7.28 22.79
CA GLU A 38 0.91 -8.50 23.53
C GLU A 38 -0.40 -9.14 23.07
N ASP A 39 -1.49 -8.36 23.03
CA ASP A 39 -2.81 -8.88 22.58
C ASP A 39 -2.73 -9.48 21.17
N ILE A 40 -1.99 -8.81 20.27
CA ILE A 40 -1.81 -9.27 18.89
C ILE A 40 -0.96 -10.56 18.85
N ALA A 41 0.12 -10.60 19.62
CA ALA A 41 1.02 -11.75 19.67
C ALA A 41 0.30 -12.98 20.26
N ASP A 42 -0.46 -12.79 21.34
CA ASP A 42 -1.25 -13.82 22.01
C ASP A 42 -2.36 -14.34 21.09
N ALA A 43 -3.03 -13.47 20.33
CA ALA A 43 -4.06 -13.86 19.36
C ALA A 43 -3.54 -14.79 18.24
N VAL A 44 -2.23 -14.78 17.96
CA VAL A 44 -1.58 -15.64 16.95
C VAL A 44 -0.77 -16.77 17.61
N GLY A 45 -0.71 -16.84 18.94
CA GLY A 45 0.03 -17.84 19.69
C GLY A 45 1.55 -17.70 19.56
N VAL A 46 2.06 -16.47 19.47
CA VAL A 46 3.49 -16.18 19.36
C VAL A 46 3.95 -15.23 20.48
N SER A 47 5.24 -15.21 20.79
CA SER A 47 5.78 -14.28 21.79
C SER A 47 5.82 -12.83 21.26
N ARG A 48 5.85 -11.84 22.17
CA ARG A 48 6.16 -10.43 21.84
C ARG A 48 7.48 -10.30 21.07
N ARG A 49 8.51 -11.08 21.44
CA ARG A 49 9.78 -11.11 20.70
C ARG A 49 9.58 -11.57 19.25
N THR A 50 8.73 -12.57 19.04
CA THR A 50 8.37 -13.05 17.70
C THR A 50 7.69 -11.94 16.92
N PHE A 51 6.71 -11.23 17.50
CA PHE A 51 6.06 -10.08 16.86
C PHE A 51 7.10 -9.03 16.42
N SER A 52 8.01 -8.66 17.31
CA SER A 52 9.05 -7.65 17.04
C SER A 52 10.04 -8.06 15.94
N ASN A 53 10.15 -9.34 15.60
CA ASN A 53 10.93 -9.80 14.44
C ASN A 53 10.23 -9.48 13.10
N TYR A 54 8.94 -9.16 13.12
CA TYR A 54 8.13 -8.88 11.93
C TYR A 54 7.77 -7.41 11.80
N PHE A 55 7.40 -6.76 12.91
CA PHE A 55 6.90 -5.39 12.94
C PHE A 55 7.47 -4.64 14.14
N ALA A 56 7.81 -3.37 13.97
CA ALA A 56 8.36 -2.53 15.04
C ALA A 56 7.28 -2.11 16.05
N ASN A 57 6.03 -1.94 15.60
CA ASN A 57 4.90 -1.54 16.41
C ASN A 57 3.57 -2.07 15.82
N LYS A 58 2.45 -1.85 16.53
CA LYS A 58 1.12 -2.29 16.10
C LYS A 58 0.62 -1.52 14.88
N GLU A 59 0.99 -0.25 14.73
CA GLU A 59 0.63 0.59 13.59
C GLU A 59 1.20 0.02 12.28
N GLU A 60 2.47 -0.38 12.29
CA GLU A 60 3.12 -1.06 11.18
C GLU A 60 2.42 -2.38 10.84
N ALA A 61 2.05 -3.18 11.85
CA ALA A 61 1.32 -4.42 11.64
C ALA A 61 -0.04 -4.15 10.96
N ILE A 62 -0.78 -3.12 11.39
CA ILE A 62 -2.07 -2.72 10.80
C ILE A 62 -1.92 -2.23 9.36
N LEU A 63 -0.85 -1.49 9.05
CA LEU A 63 -0.59 -0.91 7.73
C LEU A 63 0.16 -1.87 6.78
N HIS A 64 0.41 -3.12 7.19
CA HIS A 64 1.19 -4.07 6.40
C HIS A 64 0.65 -4.26 4.98
N ALA A 65 -0.66 -4.47 4.82
CA ALA A 65 -1.28 -4.63 3.50
C ALA A 65 -1.11 -3.40 2.59
N ASP A 66 -1.08 -2.18 3.12
CA ASP A 66 -0.78 -1.00 2.31
C ASP A 66 0.68 -0.98 1.87
N ARG A 67 1.61 -1.31 2.76
CA ARG A 67 3.03 -1.39 2.42
C ARG A 67 3.30 -2.44 1.35
N GLU A 68 2.65 -3.59 1.44
CA GLU A 68 2.70 -4.60 0.37
C GLU A 68 2.17 -4.05 -0.95
N ARG A 69 1.01 -3.38 -0.91
CA ARG A 69 0.38 -2.80 -2.10
C ARG A 69 1.24 -1.72 -2.73
N THR A 70 1.89 -0.86 -1.94
CA THR A 70 2.77 0.20 -2.42
C THR A 70 4.09 -0.35 -2.95
N GLY A 71 4.64 -1.38 -2.30
CA GLY A 71 5.82 -2.10 -2.80
C GLY A 71 5.54 -2.78 -4.14
N LEU A 72 4.40 -3.47 -4.25
CA LEU A 72 3.96 -4.08 -5.51
C LEU A 72 3.79 -3.02 -6.61
N LEU A 73 3.20 -1.86 -6.31
CA LEU A 73 3.09 -0.77 -7.28
C LEU A 73 4.46 -0.33 -7.82
N VAL A 74 5.45 -0.13 -6.94
CA VAL A 74 6.82 0.21 -7.34
C VAL A 74 7.42 -0.86 -8.25
N SER A 75 7.34 -2.14 -7.84
CA SER A 75 7.86 -3.26 -8.63
C SER A 75 7.15 -3.40 -9.99
N LEU A 76 5.84 -3.14 -10.05
CA LEU A 76 5.08 -3.15 -11.30
C LEU A 76 5.54 -2.05 -12.25
N VAL A 77 5.83 -0.85 -11.75
CA VAL A 77 6.36 0.26 -12.58
C VAL A 77 7.77 -0.04 -13.07
N GLU A 78 8.61 -0.61 -12.19
CA GLU A 78 9.97 -1.02 -12.51
C GLU A 78 10.00 -2.10 -13.61
N GLY A 79 9.11 -3.09 -13.52
CA GLY A 79 8.98 -4.18 -14.50
C GLY A 79 8.37 -3.78 -15.85
N ARG A 80 7.89 -2.54 -16.03
CA ARG A 80 7.33 -2.09 -17.32
C ARG A 80 8.40 -1.96 -18.39
N PRO A 81 8.10 -2.25 -19.68
CA PRO A 81 9.07 -2.08 -20.77
C PRO A 81 9.70 -0.68 -20.79
N SER A 82 11.00 -0.60 -21.04
CA SER A 82 11.77 0.65 -20.98
C SER A 82 11.33 1.70 -22.00
N GLY A 83 10.81 1.26 -23.15
CA GLY A 83 10.27 2.14 -24.20
C GLY A 83 8.95 2.82 -23.83
N GLU A 84 8.26 2.40 -22.76
CA GLU A 84 7.02 3.04 -22.34
C GLU A 84 7.29 4.37 -21.64
N LYS A 85 6.58 5.41 -22.10
CA LYS A 85 6.57 6.71 -21.45
C LYS A 85 6.19 6.56 -19.97
N PRO A 86 6.77 7.34 -19.04
CA PRO A 86 6.52 7.27 -17.60
C PRO A 86 5.03 7.19 -17.22
N ARG A 87 4.20 8.03 -17.84
CA ARG A 87 2.75 8.05 -17.63
C ARG A 87 2.05 6.75 -18.03
N GLN A 88 2.46 6.15 -19.14
CA GLN A 88 1.92 4.87 -19.61
C GLN A 88 2.30 3.76 -18.64
N ALA A 89 3.56 3.73 -18.19
CA ALA A 89 4.05 2.76 -17.23
C ALA A 89 3.27 2.84 -15.90
N LEU A 90 3.08 4.05 -15.36
CA LEU A 90 2.32 4.30 -14.13
C LEU A 90 0.85 3.85 -14.26
N ARG A 91 0.17 4.21 -15.36
CA ARG A 91 -1.23 3.80 -15.60
C ARG A 91 -1.36 2.29 -15.75
N ALA A 92 -0.46 1.65 -16.51
CA ALA A 92 -0.44 0.21 -16.70
C ALA A 92 -0.21 -0.52 -15.37
N ALA A 93 0.77 -0.09 -14.57
CA ALA A 93 1.06 -0.63 -13.26
C ALA A 93 -0.14 -0.49 -12.31
N CYS A 94 -0.84 0.65 -12.31
CA CYS A 94 -2.06 0.82 -11.53
C CYS A 94 -3.17 -0.16 -11.94
N ARG A 95 -3.40 -0.37 -13.24
CA ARG A 95 -4.39 -1.33 -13.73
C ARG A 95 -4.05 -2.75 -13.34
N GLU A 96 -2.77 -3.11 -13.41
CA GLU A 96 -2.28 -4.43 -13.02
C GLU A 96 -2.41 -4.66 -11.50
N LEU A 97 -2.10 -3.64 -10.69
CA LEU A 97 -2.28 -3.67 -9.24
C LEU A 97 -3.72 -4.02 -8.85
N TYR A 98 -4.70 -3.36 -9.48
CA TYR A 98 -6.12 -3.61 -9.21
C TYR A 98 -6.63 -4.95 -9.75
N ARG A 99 -5.99 -5.55 -10.75
CA ARG A 99 -6.29 -6.92 -11.21
C ARG A 99 -5.73 -7.96 -10.25
N ALA A 100 -4.52 -7.73 -9.73
CA ALA A 100 -3.83 -8.68 -8.87
C ALA A 100 -4.45 -8.75 -7.47
N ARG A 101 -5.00 -7.64 -6.97
CA ARG A 101 -5.65 -7.56 -5.65
C ARG A 101 -7.05 -6.97 -5.81
N PRO A 102 -8.12 -7.79 -5.81
CA PRO A 102 -9.49 -7.30 -5.81
C PRO A 102 -9.72 -6.31 -4.69
N VAL A 103 -10.53 -5.29 -4.97
CA VAL A 103 -10.89 -4.28 -3.96
C VAL A 103 -11.80 -4.95 -2.92
N PRO A 104 -11.49 -4.83 -1.61
CA PRO A 104 -12.39 -5.29 -0.56
C PRO A 104 -13.76 -4.61 -0.65
N ASP A 105 -14.74 -5.15 0.08
CA ASP A 105 -16.05 -4.53 0.20
C ASP A 105 -15.96 -3.07 0.68
N ARG A 106 -16.87 -2.22 0.18
CA ARG A 106 -16.86 -0.78 0.46
C ARG A 106 -17.03 -0.46 1.94
N GLU A 107 -17.86 -1.21 2.65
CA GLU A 107 -18.08 -1.03 4.08
C GLU A 107 -16.79 -1.29 4.85
N TRP A 108 -16.10 -2.38 4.52
CA TRP A 108 -14.79 -2.70 5.09
C TRP A 108 -13.78 -1.58 4.84
N VAL A 109 -13.72 -1.04 3.62
CA VAL A 109 -12.83 0.09 3.30
C VAL A 109 -13.20 1.34 4.09
N ALA A 110 -14.49 1.62 4.30
CA ALA A 110 -14.94 2.75 5.10
C ALA A 110 -14.52 2.62 6.57
N GLN A 111 -14.74 1.45 7.18
CA GLN A 111 -14.33 1.16 8.56
C GLN A 111 -12.81 1.28 8.74
N LEU A 112 -12.05 0.71 7.80
CA LEU A 112 -10.59 0.80 7.79
C LEU A 112 -10.09 2.25 7.68
N ARG A 113 -10.79 3.10 6.92
CA ARG A 113 -10.46 4.53 6.84
C ARG A 113 -10.73 5.26 8.14
N LEU A 114 -11.81 4.94 8.85
CA LEU A 114 -12.09 5.52 10.16
C LEU A 114 -10.98 5.17 11.15
N LEU A 115 -10.56 3.90 11.22
CA LEU A 115 -9.45 3.46 12.04
C LEU A 115 -8.18 4.27 11.73
N ARG A 116 -7.87 4.47 10.45
CA ARG A 116 -6.69 5.21 9.97
C ARG A 116 -6.71 6.71 10.23
N ARG A 117 -7.81 7.29 10.73
CA ARG A 117 -7.83 8.68 11.19
C ARG A 117 -7.16 8.85 12.56
N HIS A 118 -6.79 7.75 13.22
CA HIS A 118 -6.03 7.80 14.46
C HIS A 118 -4.67 8.51 14.26
N PRO A 119 -4.26 9.43 15.15
CA PRO A 119 -3.03 10.22 14.98
C PRO A 119 -1.76 9.40 14.73
N SER A 120 -1.57 8.29 15.45
CA SER A 120 -0.37 7.44 15.27
C SER A 120 -0.35 6.74 13.90
N LEU A 121 -1.51 6.31 13.41
CA LEU A 121 -1.64 5.75 12.06
C LEU A 121 -1.41 6.82 11.00
N LEU A 122 -1.95 8.03 11.18
CA LEU A 122 -1.69 9.15 10.26
C LEU A 122 -0.20 9.48 10.16
N ALA A 123 0.51 9.51 11.29
CA ALA A 123 1.96 9.74 11.30
C ALA A 123 2.72 8.64 10.56
N GLN A 124 2.35 7.36 10.80
CA GLN A 124 2.97 6.24 10.11
C GLN A 124 2.67 6.25 8.60
N GLN A 125 1.43 6.56 8.22
CA GLN A 125 1.02 6.69 6.82
C GLN A 125 1.74 7.84 6.11
N ALA A 126 2.00 8.96 6.79
CA ALA A 126 2.77 10.05 6.22
C ALA A 126 4.22 9.62 5.94
N SER A 127 4.84 8.91 6.88
CA SER A 127 6.18 8.34 6.69
C SER A 127 6.23 7.37 5.50
N ASP A 128 5.27 6.44 5.44
CA ASP A 128 5.17 5.46 4.35
C ASP A 128 4.90 6.15 2.99
N HIS A 129 4.12 7.23 2.98
CA HIS A 129 3.86 8.02 1.77
C HIS A 129 5.12 8.70 1.24
N PHE A 130 5.93 9.30 2.11
CA PHE A 130 7.21 9.90 1.70
C PHE A 130 8.19 8.85 1.17
N ALA A 131 8.24 7.66 1.77
CA ALA A 131 9.06 6.56 1.28
C ALA A 131 8.61 6.12 -0.12
N LEU A 132 7.29 5.96 -0.34
CA LEU A 132 6.74 5.60 -1.64
C LEU A 132 7.03 6.66 -2.71
N GLU A 133 6.86 7.95 -2.42
CA GLU A 133 7.18 9.03 -3.36
C GLU A 133 8.66 8.97 -3.78
N ARG A 134 9.56 8.80 -2.80
CA ARG A 134 11.00 8.66 -3.06
C ARG A 134 11.30 7.45 -3.95
N ASP A 135 10.73 6.30 -3.63
CA ASP A 135 11.01 5.05 -4.34
C ASP A 135 10.45 5.10 -5.78
N LEU A 136 9.25 5.64 -5.97
CA LEU A 136 8.71 5.89 -7.32
C LEU A 136 9.53 6.91 -8.09
N THR A 137 10.00 7.98 -7.44
CA THR A 137 10.88 8.97 -8.08
C THR A 137 12.16 8.31 -8.59
N ALA A 138 12.78 7.45 -7.79
CA ALA A 138 13.98 6.71 -8.18
C ALA A 138 13.71 5.79 -9.39
N VAL A 139 12.59 5.04 -9.38
CA VAL A 139 12.20 4.21 -10.52
C VAL A 139 11.97 5.06 -11.78
N LEU A 140 11.29 6.20 -11.67
CA LEU A 140 11.02 7.07 -12.82
C LEU A 140 12.32 7.67 -13.40
N LEU A 141 13.27 8.04 -12.56
CA LEU A 141 14.60 8.50 -13.00
C LEU A 141 15.36 7.41 -13.74
N ALA A 142 15.38 6.19 -13.19
CA ALA A 142 16.05 5.06 -13.82
C ALA A 142 15.46 4.70 -15.20
N ARG A 143 14.17 4.97 -15.42
CA ARG A 143 13.51 4.77 -16.71
C ARG A 143 13.93 5.79 -17.78
N GLY A 144 14.43 6.96 -17.42
CA GLY A 144 14.87 8.01 -18.34
C GLY A 144 13.71 8.79 -18.97
N HIS A 145 13.64 8.87 -20.30
CA HIS A 145 12.68 9.70 -21.06
C HIS A 145 12.83 11.22 -20.86
N GLY A 146 14.05 11.68 -20.57
CA GLY A 146 14.33 13.10 -20.36
C GLY A 146 13.80 13.66 -19.04
N LEU A 147 13.37 12.79 -18.11
CA LEU A 147 13.04 13.19 -16.75
C LEU A 147 14.31 13.56 -15.99
N ASP A 148 14.39 14.79 -15.51
CA ASP A 148 15.32 15.17 -14.45
C ASP A 148 14.72 14.88 -13.06
N GLN A 149 15.48 15.21 -12.01
CA GLN A 149 15.07 15.00 -10.62
C GLN A 149 13.76 15.72 -10.28
N GLU A 150 13.54 16.92 -10.82
CA GLU A 150 12.36 17.74 -10.54
C GLU A 150 11.12 17.13 -11.19
N LEU A 151 11.19 16.83 -12.49
CA LEU A 151 10.08 16.27 -13.24
C LEU A 151 9.73 14.85 -12.79
N ALA A 152 10.71 14.02 -12.44
CA ALA A 152 10.46 12.70 -11.90
C ALA A 152 9.72 12.77 -10.56
N ARG A 153 10.14 13.66 -9.66
CA ARG A 153 9.51 13.85 -8.37
C ARG A 153 8.09 14.41 -8.51
N LEU A 154 7.90 15.43 -9.35
CA LEU A 154 6.58 16.00 -9.60
C LEU A 154 5.64 14.97 -10.23
N THR A 155 6.15 14.15 -11.15
CA THR A 155 5.38 13.04 -11.76
C THR A 155 4.96 12.01 -10.71
N ALA A 156 5.87 11.58 -9.82
CA ALA A 156 5.54 10.66 -8.74
C ALA A 156 4.50 11.25 -7.77
N ALA A 157 4.73 12.48 -7.28
CA ALA A 157 3.85 13.14 -6.32
C ALA A 157 2.44 13.35 -6.88
N THR A 158 2.32 13.87 -8.10
CA THR A 158 1.00 14.09 -8.73
C THR A 158 0.27 12.79 -9.05
N PHE A 159 1.00 11.74 -9.46
CA PHE A 159 0.43 10.41 -9.64
C PHE A 159 -0.14 9.84 -8.34
N LEU A 160 0.62 9.91 -7.24
CA LEU A 160 0.17 9.46 -5.93
C LEU A 160 -1.01 10.27 -5.40
N ALA A 161 -1.02 11.59 -5.63
CA ALA A 161 -2.15 12.45 -5.30
C ALA A 161 -3.41 12.07 -6.08
N ALA A 162 -3.29 11.79 -7.38
CA ALA A 162 -4.39 11.31 -8.21
C ALA A 162 -4.92 9.95 -7.74
N LEU A 163 -4.03 9.02 -7.41
CA LEU A 163 -4.40 7.71 -6.87
C LEU A 163 -5.17 7.86 -5.54
N ARG A 164 -4.65 8.64 -4.59
CA ARG A 164 -5.33 8.93 -3.32
C ARG A 164 -6.72 9.54 -3.55
N THR A 165 -6.81 10.51 -4.46
CA THR A 165 -8.07 11.19 -4.81
C THR A 165 -9.07 10.23 -5.44
N GLY A 166 -8.64 9.35 -6.35
CA GLY A 166 -9.51 8.32 -6.93
C GLY A 166 -10.09 7.36 -5.89
N ASN A 167 -9.31 6.98 -4.88
CA ASN A 167 -9.80 6.14 -3.77
C ASN A 167 -10.82 6.89 -2.88
N VAL A 168 -10.66 8.21 -2.67
CA VAL A 168 -11.67 9.03 -1.96
C VAL A 168 -12.97 9.07 -2.78
N LEU A 169 -12.89 9.48 -4.04
CA LEU A 169 -14.05 9.66 -4.91
C LEU A 169 -14.82 8.36 -5.17
N TRP A 170 -14.14 7.21 -5.20
CA TRP A 170 -14.81 5.93 -5.33
C TRP A 170 -15.65 5.60 -4.10
N LEU A 171 -15.14 5.89 -2.90
CA LEU A 171 -15.87 5.63 -1.65
C LEU A 171 -17.08 6.57 -1.48
N GLU A 172 -16.96 7.81 -1.95
CA GLU A 172 -18.02 8.82 -1.90
C GLU A 172 -19.01 8.72 -3.08
N GLY A 173 -18.70 7.87 -4.07
CA GLY A 173 -19.46 7.75 -5.32
C GLY A 173 -20.50 6.62 -5.31
N PRO A 174 -21.25 6.43 -6.41
CA PRO A 174 -22.29 5.39 -6.53
C PRO A 174 -21.75 3.97 -6.33
N ASP A 175 -22.54 3.07 -5.74
CA ASP A 175 -22.13 1.72 -5.33
C ASP A 175 -21.72 0.80 -6.48
N ASP A 176 -22.29 0.99 -7.66
CA ASP A 176 -22.00 0.22 -8.86
C ASP A 176 -20.70 0.66 -9.56
N GLN A 177 -20.07 1.76 -9.11
CA GLN A 177 -18.89 2.30 -9.79
C GLN A 177 -17.61 1.51 -9.43
N PRO A 178 -16.88 0.94 -10.43
CA PRO A 178 -15.63 0.24 -10.17
C PRO A 178 -14.47 1.21 -9.83
N LEU A 179 -13.71 0.92 -8.77
CA LEU A 179 -12.54 1.70 -8.38
C LEU A 179 -11.51 1.90 -9.51
N PRO A 180 -11.17 0.88 -10.33
CA PRO A 180 -10.20 1.05 -11.41
C PRO A 180 -10.63 2.13 -12.41
N GLU A 181 -11.92 2.25 -12.70
CA GLU A 181 -12.45 3.25 -13.63
C GLU A 181 -12.39 4.66 -13.03
N VAL A 182 -12.74 4.81 -11.74
CA VAL A 182 -12.61 6.09 -11.02
C VAL A 182 -11.16 6.56 -11.04
N VAL A 183 -10.22 5.67 -10.73
CA VAL A 183 -8.79 5.99 -10.69
C VAL A 183 -8.25 6.31 -12.08
N ASP A 184 -8.59 5.52 -13.10
CA ASP A 184 -8.15 5.76 -14.49
C ASP A 184 -8.62 7.13 -15.03
N ARG A 185 -9.86 7.51 -14.67
CA ARG A 185 -10.46 8.83 -14.94
C ARG A 185 -9.76 9.96 -14.20
N VAL A 186 -9.39 9.80 -12.93
CA VAL A 186 -8.65 10.84 -12.19
C VAL A 186 -7.23 10.98 -12.74
N LEU A 187 -6.56 9.86 -13.02
CA LEU A 187 -5.23 9.83 -13.62
C LEU A 187 -5.19 10.46 -15.02
N SER A 188 -6.29 10.45 -15.78
CA SER A 188 -6.32 11.12 -17.11
C SER A 188 -6.41 12.63 -17.02
N ARG A 189 -6.82 13.17 -15.86
CA ARG A 189 -6.89 14.62 -15.61
C ARG A 189 -5.56 15.23 -15.21
N VAL A 190 -4.60 14.44 -14.76
CA VAL A 190 -3.28 14.93 -14.36
C VAL A 190 -2.36 15.02 -15.59
N GLN A 191 -1.87 16.24 -15.83
CA GLN A 191 -0.83 16.51 -16.81
C GLN A 191 0.35 17.18 -16.12
N VAL A 192 1.39 16.40 -15.84
CA VAL A 192 2.75 16.95 -15.67
C VAL A 192 3.35 17.03 -17.08
N ARG A 193 3.79 18.22 -17.47
CA ARG A 193 4.41 18.48 -18.77
C ARG A 193 5.86 18.04 -18.75
#